data_AF-A0A968PH96-F1
#
_entry.id   AF-A0A968PH96-F1
#
_cell.length_a   1.000
_cell.length_b   1.000
_cell.length_c   1.000
_cell.angle_alpha   90.00
_cell.angle_beta   90.00
_cell.angle_gamma   90.00
#
_symmetry.space_group_name_H-M   'P 1'
#
loop_
_entity.id
_entity.type
_entity.pdbx_description
1 polymer ?
#
loop_
_entity_poly.entity_id
_entity_poly.type
_entity_poly.pdbx_seq_one_letter_code
_entity_poly.pdbx_strand_id
1 'polypeptide(L)'
;MQRALPEVLASQRQMLLRRGKPADPAADAEMAQLFTKHLQRVEAWLGRQPSLQTCFISYNDLLRDPAPSIDRVNTFLGGRLNTQQITSVIDPNLYRQRMDT
;
A
#
# COMPACT_ATOMS: atom_id res chain seq x y z
N MET A 1 4.40 1.71 -2.04
CA MET A 1 3.53 0.58 -1.65
C MET A 1 2.16 0.81 -2.24
N GLN A 2 1.59 -0.18 -2.90
CA GLN A 2 0.26 -0.14 -3.51
C GLN A 2 -0.69 -0.95 -2.65
N ARG A 3 -1.88 -0.43 -2.37
CA ARG A 3 -2.93 -1.12 -1.62
C ARG A 3 -4.25 -0.92 -2.35
N ALA A 4 -5.12 -1.91 -2.28
CA ALA A 4 -6.49 -1.80 -2.78
C ALA A 4 -7.15 -0.51 -2.26
N LEU A 5 -7.54 0.37 -3.18
CA LEU A 5 -8.09 1.68 -2.85
C LEU A 5 -9.33 1.62 -1.94
N PRO A 6 -10.27 0.65 -2.08
CA PRO A 6 -11.38 0.49 -1.15
C PRO A 6 -10.93 0.33 0.31
N GLU A 7 -9.84 -0.40 0.56
CA GLU A 7 -9.31 -0.59 1.90
C GLU A 7 -8.60 0.66 2.44
N VAL A 8 -7.96 1.42 1.56
CA VAL A 8 -7.36 2.72 1.91
C VAL A 8 -8.43 3.69 2.39
N LEU A 9 -9.55 3.77 1.67
CA LEU A 9 -10.69 4.63 2.02
C LEU A 9 -11.35 4.18 3.33
N ALA A 10 -11.58 2.88 3.52
CA ALA A 10 -12.09 2.35 4.77
C ALA A 10 -11.17 2.64 5.97
N SER A 11 -9.85 2.51 5.76
CA SER A 11 -8.84 2.88 6.75
C SER A 11 -8.85 4.38 7.06
N GLN A 12 -8.99 5.24 6.04
CA GLN A 12 -9.10 6.68 6.21
C GLN A 12 -10.37 7.06 7.00
N ARG A 13 -11.51 6.43 6.71
CA ARG A 13 -12.77 6.66 7.42
C ARG A 13 -12.65 6.34 8.91
N GLN A 14 -12.09 5.17 9.25
CA GLN A 14 -11.85 4.79 10.64
C GLN A 14 -10.90 5.75 11.36
N MET A 15 -9.88 6.26 10.66
CA MET A 15 -8.97 7.27 11.20
C MET A 15 -9.73 8.59 11.51
N LEU A 16 -10.63 9.04 10.64
CA LEU A 16 -11.42 10.27 10.86
C LEU A 16 -12.36 10.12 12.06
N LEU A 17 -13.08 9.00 12.15
CA LEU A 17 -13.95 8.69 13.29
C LEU A 17 -13.19 8.72 14.62
N ARG A 18 -12.01 8.08 14.69
CA ARG A 18 -11.15 8.09 15.89
C ARG A 18 -10.65 9.48 16.27
N ARG A 19 -10.57 10.40 15.31
CA ARG A 19 -10.17 11.79 15.52
C ARG A 19 -11.36 12.72 15.78
N GLY A 20 -12.58 12.19 15.92
CA GLY A 20 -13.79 12.98 16.09
C GLY A 20 -14.10 13.88 14.88
N LYS A 21 -13.58 13.54 13.69
CA LYS A 21 -13.82 14.29 12.45
C LYS A 21 -14.99 13.69 11.67
N PRO A 22 -15.73 14.50 10.90
CA PRO A 22 -16.75 14.00 9.99
C PRO A 22 -16.16 12.96 9.04
N ALA A 23 -16.89 11.86 8.87
CA ALA A 23 -16.52 10.74 8.04
C ALA A 23 -17.72 10.42 7.15
N ASP A 24 -17.84 11.16 6.05
CA ASP A 24 -18.98 11.08 5.13
C ASP A 24 -18.75 9.99 4.06
N PRO A 25 -19.56 8.93 4.02
CA PRO A 25 -19.46 7.91 2.99
C PRO A 25 -19.73 8.40 1.57
N ALA A 26 -20.51 9.47 1.39
CA ALA A 26 -20.79 10.04 0.08
C ALA A 26 -19.52 10.67 -0.55
N ALA A 27 -18.58 11.12 0.28
CA ALA A 27 -17.30 11.67 -0.18
C ALA A 27 -16.31 10.59 -0.66
N ASP A 28 -16.50 9.32 -0.30
CA ASP A 28 -15.55 8.25 -0.65
C ASP A 28 -15.42 8.04 -2.17
N ALA A 29 -16.51 8.17 -2.94
CA ALA A 29 -16.48 7.96 -4.38
C ALA A 29 -15.66 9.04 -5.10
N GLU A 30 -15.87 10.30 -4.73
CA GLU A 30 -15.07 11.43 -5.21
C GLU A 30 -13.60 11.28 -4.78
N MET A 31 -13.38 10.95 -3.50
CA MET A 31 -12.06 10.72 -2.95
C MET A 31 -11.32 9.58 -3.67
N ALA A 32 -12.01 8.51 -4.02
CA ALA A 32 -11.45 7.40 -4.80
C ALA A 32 -10.93 7.88 -6.16
N GLN A 33 -11.72 8.69 -6.88
CA GLN A 33 -11.32 9.22 -8.18
C GLN A 33 -10.11 10.15 -8.07
N LEU A 34 -10.10 11.04 -7.07
CA LEU A 34 -9.00 11.95 -6.81
C LEU A 34 -7.70 11.19 -6.47
N PHE A 35 -7.77 10.20 -5.59
CA PHE A 35 -6.62 9.35 -5.25
C PHE A 35 -6.11 8.58 -6.46
N THR A 36 -7.00 8.00 -7.26
CA THR A 36 -6.61 7.26 -8.46
C THR A 36 -5.84 8.14 -9.44
N LYS A 37 -6.37 9.33 -9.76
CA LYS A 37 -5.69 10.31 -10.63
C LYS A 37 -4.34 10.74 -10.05
N HIS A 38 -4.28 10.96 -8.74
CA HIS A 38 -3.05 11.36 -8.07
C HIS A 38 -1.98 10.25 -8.13
N LEU A 39 -2.35 8.99 -7.85
CA LEU A 39 -1.46 7.84 -7.94
C LEU A 39 -0.89 7.69 -9.35
N GLN A 40 -1.74 7.74 -10.37
CA GLN A 40 -1.30 7.68 -11.77
C GLN A 40 -0.28 8.78 -12.10
N ARG A 41 -0.51 10.00 -11.61
CA ARG A 41 0.41 11.12 -11.81
C ARG A 41 1.75 10.90 -11.12
N VAL A 42 1.74 10.38 -9.89
CA VAL A 42 2.97 10.08 -9.13
C VAL A 42 3.75 8.96 -9.78
N GLU A 43 3.10 7.87 -10.18
CA GLU A 43 3.74 6.74 -10.88
C GLU A 43 4.35 7.17 -12.21
N ALA A 44 3.63 7.97 -13.00
CA ALA A 44 4.14 8.54 -14.25
C ALA A 44 5.33 9.49 -14.01
N TRP A 45 5.30 10.27 -12.93
CA TRP A 45 6.42 11.15 -12.58
C TRP A 45 7.65 10.34 -12.15
N LEU A 46 7.48 9.32 -11.30
CA LEU A 46 8.55 8.42 -10.85
C LEU A 46 9.23 7.74 -12.04
N GLY A 47 8.47 7.25 -13.02
CA GLY A 47 9.00 6.62 -14.22
C GLY A 47 9.80 7.54 -15.14
N ARG A 48 9.74 8.87 -14.94
CA ARG A 48 10.50 9.86 -15.71
C ARG A 48 11.77 10.34 -15.00
N GLN A 49 12.04 9.89 -13.77
CA GLN A 49 13.20 10.36 -13.01
C GLN A 49 14.43 9.50 -13.32
N PRO A 50 15.45 10.03 -14.04
CA PRO A 50 16.61 9.24 -14.46
C PRO A 50 17.55 8.86 -13.31
N SER A 51 17.49 9.59 -12.19
CA SER A 51 18.33 9.39 -11.01
C SER A 51 17.66 8.56 -9.91
N LEU A 52 16.43 8.08 -10.13
CA LEU A 52 15.69 7.30 -9.14
C LEU A 52 15.37 5.92 -9.67
N GLN A 53 15.55 4.93 -8.81
CA GLN A 53 15.01 3.58 -9.00
C GLN A 53 13.82 3.41 -8.07
N THR A 54 12.71 2.87 -8.58
CA THR A 54 11.48 2.69 -7.80
C THR A 54 11.10 1.22 -7.75
N CYS A 55 10.86 0.71 -6.53
CA CYS A 55 10.33 -0.64 -6.31
C CYS A 55 8.87 -0.55 -5.85
N PHE A 56 7.95 -0.97 -6.71
CA PHE A 56 6.53 -1.06 -6.38
C PHE A 56 6.23 -2.41 -5.70
N ILE A 57 5.67 -2.34 -4.49
CA ILE A 57 5.27 -3.50 -3.68
C ILE A 57 3.78 -3.38 -3.37
N SER A 58 3.03 -4.44 -3.68
CA SER A 58 1.62 -4.58 -3.34
C SER A 58 1.47 -5.06 -1.90
N TYR A 59 0.75 -4.30 -1.09
CA TYR A 59 0.42 -4.63 0.29
C TYR A 59 -0.48 -5.87 0.37
N ASN A 60 -1.45 -5.97 -0.54
CA ASN A 60 -2.37 -7.09 -0.58
C ASN A 60 -1.64 -8.39 -0.96
N ASP A 61 -0.70 -8.33 -1.93
CA ASP A 61 0.12 -9.49 -2.28
C ASP A 61 1.09 -9.85 -1.16
N LEU A 62 1.76 -8.86 -0.55
CA LEU A 62 2.68 -9.08 0.57
C LEU A 62 2.01 -9.82 1.73
N LEU A 63 0.73 -9.59 1.98
CA LEU A 63 0.00 -10.27 3.06
C LEU A 63 -0.55 -11.63 2.67
N ARG A 64 -0.80 -11.86 1.37
CA ARG A 64 -1.28 -13.14 0.84
C ARG A 64 -0.13 -14.13 0.66
N ASP A 65 0.95 -13.68 0.06
CA ASP A 65 2.19 -14.41 -0.16
C ASP A 65 3.38 -13.44 -0.04
N PRO A 66 4.04 -13.38 1.13
CA PRO A 66 5.14 -12.44 1.35
C PRO A 66 6.38 -12.71 0.51
N ALA A 67 6.63 -13.98 0.14
CA ALA A 67 7.93 -14.40 -0.38
C ALA A 67 8.35 -13.67 -1.68
N PRO A 68 7.49 -13.54 -2.70
CA PRO A 68 7.83 -12.80 -3.93
C PRO A 68 8.12 -11.32 -3.67
N SER A 69 7.36 -10.70 -2.75
CA SER A 69 7.55 -9.28 -2.41
C SER A 69 8.87 -9.04 -1.66
N ILE A 70 9.20 -9.92 -0.71
CA ILE A 70 10.46 -9.86 0.05
C ILE A 70 11.65 -10.09 -0.88
N ASP A 71 11.57 -11.07 -1.79
CA ASP A 71 12.64 -11.35 -2.75
C ASP A 71 12.88 -10.15 -3.68
N ARG A 72 11.80 -9.52 -4.16
CA ARG A 72 11.88 -8.30 -4.96
C ARG A 72 12.54 -7.15 -4.20
N VAL A 73 12.19 -6.94 -2.94
CA VAL A 73 12.82 -5.92 -2.08
C VAL A 73 14.28 -6.25 -1.82
N ASN A 74 14.61 -7.51 -1.54
CA ASN A 74 15.99 -7.95 -1.31
C ASN A 74 16.86 -7.70 -2.54
N THR A 75 16.39 -8.14 -3.73
CA THR A 75 17.07 -7.91 -5.00
C THR A 75 17.25 -6.42 -5.28
N PHE A 76 16.21 -5.62 -5.08
CA PHE A 76 16.26 -4.17 -5.24
C PHE A 76 17.31 -3.50 -4.34
N LEU A 77 17.50 -4.01 -3.11
CA LEU A 77 18.46 -3.49 -2.14
C LEU A 77 19.84 -4.19 -2.20
N GLY A 78 20.13 -4.96 -3.25
CA GLY A 78 21.45 -5.56 -3.49
C GLY A 78 21.66 -6.96 -2.92
N GLY A 79 20.59 -7.66 -2.52
CA GLY A 79 20.57 -9.10 -2.26
C GLY A 79 21.13 -9.55 -0.91
N ARG A 80 21.35 -8.63 0.04
CA ARG A 80 22.05 -8.91 1.32
C ARG A 80 21.12 -8.92 2.54
N LEU A 81 19.82 -8.80 2.34
CA LEU A 81 18.87 -8.80 3.45
C LEU A 81 18.67 -10.22 3.98
N ASN A 82 18.46 -10.31 5.29
CA ASN A 82 17.99 -11.55 5.91
C ASN A 82 16.48 -11.70 5.67
N THR A 83 16.13 -12.39 4.58
CA THR A 83 14.72 -12.57 4.17
C THR A 83 13.91 -13.35 5.20
N GLN A 84 14.53 -14.27 5.95
CA GLN A 84 13.86 -15.00 7.03
C GLN A 84 13.47 -14.08 8.19
N GLN A 85 14.37 -13.18 8.61
CA GLN A 85 14.05 -12.18 9.64
C GLN A 85 12.94 -11.23 9.18
N ILE A 86 12.98 -10.80 7.92
CA ILE A 86 11.91 -9.95 7.36
C ILE A 86 10.57 -10.68 7.39
N THR A 87 10.51 -11.94 6.97
CA THR A 87 9.27 -12.73 7.03
C THR A 87 8.75 -12.87 8.46
N SER A 88 9.66 -13.07 9.44
CA SER A 88 9.28 -13.31 10.84
C SER A 88 8.58 -12.13 11.53
N VAL A 89 8.76 -10.90 11.02
CA VAL A 89 8.14 -9.69 11.58
C VAL A 89 6.81 -9.34 10.92
N ILE A 90 6.36 -10.11 9.92
CA ILE A 90 5.07 -9.90 9.28
C ILE A 90 3.97 -10.46 10.18
N ASP A 91 3.11 -9.58 10.68
CA ASP A 91 1.94 -9.94 11.48
C ASP A 91 0.64 -9.72 10.69
N PRO A 92 0.00 -10.79 10.19
CA PRO A 92 -1.30 -10.70 9.51
C PRO A 92 -2.41 -10.09 10.36
N ASN A 93 -2.30 -10.07 11.70
CA ASN A 93 -3.30 -9.47 12.58
C ASN A 93 -3.34 -7.93 12.50
N LEU A 94 -2.28 -7.32 11.97
CA LEU A 94 -2.25 -5.89 11.69
C LEU A 94 -3.01 -5.52 10.42
N TYR A 95 -3.37 -6.50 9.58
CA TYR A 95 -4.19 -6.28 8.39
C TYR A 95 -5.66 -6.06 8.75
N ARG A 96 -6.06 -4.78 8.80
CA ARG A 96 -7.41 -4.32 9.17
C ARG A 96 -8.06 -3.55 8.03
N GLN A 97 -9.38 -3.39 8.10
CA GLN A 97 -10.18 -2.71 7.06
C GLN A 97 -10.04 -3.43 5.71
N ARG A 98 -10.21 -4.75 5.75
CA ARG A 98 -10.18 -5.63 4.58
C ARG A 98 -11.51 -5.50 3.85
N MET A 99 -11.46 -5.53 2.53
CA MET A 99 -12.64 -5.70 1.72
C MET A 99 -12.61 -7.13 1.22
N ASP A 100 -13.56 -7.95 1.67
CA ASP A 100 -13.77 -9.25 1.04
C ASP A 100 -14.17 -8.98 -0.41
N THR A 101 -13.41 -9.56 -1.34
CA THR A 101 -13.70 -9.53 -2.77
C THR A 101 -14.13 -10.91 -3.20
#